data_AF-A0A8B8JTV0-F1
#
_entry.id   AF-A0A8B8JTV0-F1
#
_cell.length_a   1.000
_cell.length_b   1.000
_cell.length_c   1.000
_cell.angle_alpha   90.00
_cell.angle_beta   90.00
_cell.angle_gamma   90.00
#
_symmetry.space_group_name_H-M   'P 1'
#
loop_
_entity.id
_entity.type
_entity.pdbx_description
1 polymer ?
#
loop_
_entity_poly.entity_id
_entity_poly.type
_entity_poly.pdbx_seq_one_letter_code
_entity_poly.pdbx_strand_id
1 'polypeptide(L)'
;MPQGDYIERHRRDYGYRLDHFERKRKKEARQVHKRSAMAQKALGIKGKMIAKKNYAEKAQMKKTLAMHEESTSRRKADDNVQDGAVPAYLLDRDNTTRAKVLSNTIKQKRKEKAGKWDVPLPKVRPVAEDEMFKVVRSGKRKTKQWKRMVTKATFVGPGFTRKPPKYERFIRPTGLRFTKAHVTHPELKCTFNLELIGVKKNPNGPMYTSLGVITKGTIIEVNVSELGLVTPAGKVVWGKYAQVTNNPENDGCINAVLLV
;
A
#
# COMPACT_ATOMS: atom_id res chain seq x y z
N MET A 1 6.17 46.26 -1.70
CA MET A 1 5.50 45.26 -2.56
C MET A 1 4.73 45.99 -3.64
N PRO A 2 4.79 45.58 -4.91
CA PRO A 2 3.92 46.15 -5.93
C PRO A 2 2.46 45.83 -5.60
N GLN A 3 1.56 46.82 -5.76
CA GLN A 3 0.17 46.76 -5.30
C GLN A 3 -0.78 46.33 -6.44
N GLY A 4 -1.61 45.31 -6.18
CA GLY A 4 -2.62 44.80 -7.12
C GLY A 4 -2.06 44.19 -8.42
N ASP A 5 -2.91 44.03 -9.44
CA ASP A 5 -2.54 43.45 -10.74
C ASP A 5 -1.93 44.49 -11.69
N TYR A 6 -0.82 45.09 -11.27
CA TYR A 6 -0.14 46.16 -12.00
C TYR A 6 0.32 45.76 -13.42
N ILE A 7 0.61 44.47 -13.68
CA ILE A 7 0.98 43.96 -15.02
C ILE A 7 -0.23 43.94 -15.97
N GLU A 8 -1.40 43.55 -15.48
CA GLU A 8 -2.61 43.55 -16.29
C GLU A 8 -3.11 44.96 -16.57
N ARG A 9 -3.04 45.85 -15.56
CA ARG A 9 -3.30 47.28 -15.75
C ARG A 9 -2.38 47.89 -16.81
N HIS A 10 -1.07 47.68 -16.70
CA HIS A 10 -0.12 48.14 -17.72
C HIS A 10 -0.43 47.59 -19.12
N ARG A 11 -0.87 46.34 -19.25
CA ARG A 11 -1.27 45.78 -20.56
C ARG A 11 -2.59 46.35 -21.08
N ARG A 12 -3.50 46.78 -20.20
CA ARG A 12 -4.74 47.46 -20.58
C ARG A 12 -4.46 48.89 -21.04
N ASP A 13 -3.58 49.59 -20.33
CA ASP A 13 -3.26 51.00 -20.56
C ASP A 13 -2.31 51.19 -21.76
N TYR A 14 -1.27 50.35 -21.87
CA TYR A 14 -0.20 50.50 -22.86
C TYR A 14 -0.15 49.35 -23.87
N GLY A 15 -1.04 48.37 -23.77
CA GLY A 15 -1.09 47.24 -24.68
C GLY A 15 0.05 46.23 -24.47
N TYR A 16 0.21 45.36 -25.45
CA TYR A 16 1.35 44.45 -25.55
C TYR A 16 2.45 45.07 -26.41
N ARG A 17 3.67 44.53 -26.30
CA ARG A 17 4.72 44.79 -27.29
C ARG A 17 4.18 44.54 -28.71
N LEU A 18 4.51 45.43 -29.64
CA LEU A 18 4.02 45.39 -31.03
C LEU A 18 4.22 44.03 -31.71
N ASP A 19 5.33 43.33 -31.43
CA ASP A 19 5.68 42.04 -32.01
C ASP A 19 5.25 40.82 -31.17
N HIS A 20 4.53 41.02 -30.06
CA HIS A 20 4.18 39.97 -29.11
C HIS A 20 3.35 38.85 -29.77
N PHE A 21 2.29 39.22 -30.49
CA PHE A 21 1.38 38.26 -31.12
C PHE A 21 2.04 37.52 -32.28
N GLU A 22 2.88 38.20 -33.06
CA GLU A 22 3.65 37.55 -34.11
C GLU A 22 4.65 36.53 -33.56
N ARG A 23 5.38 36.89 -32.49
CA ARG A 23 6.31 35.99 -31.82
C ARG A 23 5.59 34.78 -31.22
N LYS A 24 4.43 34.99 -30.58
CA LYS A 24 3.61 33.92 -30.01
C LYS A 24 3.14 32.94 -31.09
N ARG A 25 2.55 33.45 -32.18
CA ARG A 25 2.13 32.66 -33.34
C ARG A 25 3.29 31.84 -33.93
N LYS A 26 4.44 32.48 -34.19
CA LYS A 26 5.65 31.79 -34.70
C LYS A 26 6.22 30.77 -33.70
N LYS A 27 6.01 30.95 -32.39
CA LYS A 27 6.46 29.99 -31.36
C LYS A 27 5.57 28.75 -31.34
N GLU A 28 4.25 28.92 -31.38
CA GLU A 28 3.26 27.84 -31.43
C GLU A 28 3.41 26.99 -32.69
N ALA A 29 3.55 27.63 -33.86
CA ALA A 29 3.79 26.92 -35.13
C ALA A 29 5.08 26.07 -35.09
N ARG A 30 6.17 26.60 -34.52
CA ARG A 30 7.45 25.87 -34.39
C ARG A 30 7.42 24.77 -33.33
N GLN A 31 6.42 24.76 -32.45
CA GLN A 31 6.36 23.82 -31.32
C GLN A 31 6.22 22.37 -31.79
N VAL A 32 5.52 22.11 -32.89
CA VAL A 32 5.35 20.75 -33.45
C VAL A 32 6.69 20.16 -33.86
N HIS A 33 7.49 20.90 -34.65
CA HIS A 33 8.83 20.47 -35.06
C HIS A 33 9.78 20.34 -33.87
N LYS A 34 9.75 21.29 -32.94
CA LYS A 34 10.57 21.23 -31.72
C LYS A 34 10.25 20.02 -30.86
N ARG A 35 8.97 19.67 -30.72
CA ARG A 35 8.53 18.46 -29.98
C ARG A 35 9.04 17.19 -30.62
N SER A 36 8.91 17.07 -31.95
CA SER A 36 9.44 15.92 -32.69
C SER A 36 10.96 15.80 -32.58
N ALA A 37 11.69 16.91 -32.80
CA ALA A 37 13.14 16.94 -32.68
C ALA A 37 13.62 16.61 -31.26
N MET A 38 12.94 17.11 -30.22
CA MET A 38 13.26 16.76 -28.83
C MET A 38 13.01 15.28 -28.54
N ALA A 39 11.94 14.70 -29.07
CA ALA A 39 11.64 13.28 -28.88
C ALA A 39 12.70 12.37 -29.55
N GLN A 40 13.22 12.76 -30.72
CA GLN A 40 14.24 11.99 -31.44
C GLN A 40 15.65 12.18 -30.86
N LYS A 41 15.99 13.39 -30.42
CA LYS A 41 17.36 13.75 -30.00
C LYS A 41 17.61 13.59 -28.50
N ALA A 42 16.57 13.51 -27.66
CA ALA A 42 16.77 13.40 -26.22
C ALA A 42 17.24 11.99 -25.82
N LEU A 43 18.46 11.92 -25.27
CA LEU A 43 19.06 10.68 -24.81
C LEU A 43 18.82 10.44 -23.31
N GLY A 44 18.90 9.16 -22.90
CA GLY A 44 18.86 8.74 -21.50
C GLY A 44 17.56 9.09 -20.78
N ILE A 45 17.66 9.58 -19.53
CA ILE A 45 16.50 9.86 -18.67
C ILE A 45 15.59 10.96 -19.24
N LYS A 46 16.18 11.93 -19.97
CA LYS A 46 15.44 13.02 -20.59
C LYS A 46 14.49 12.50 -21.68
N GLY A 47 14.95 11.57 -22.52
CA GLY A 47 14.11 10.89 -23.51
C GLY A 47 12.97 10.10 -22.85
N LYS A 48 13.26 9.35 -21.79
CA LYS A 48 12.25 8.58 -21.04
C LYS A 48 11.16 9.49 -20.42
N MET A 49 11.54 10.63 -19.84
CA MET A 49 10.59 11.60 -19.28
C MET A 49 9.71 12.23 -20.36
N ILE A 50 10.28 12.59 -21.52
CA ILE A 50 9.52 13.13 -22.66
C ILE A 50 8.51 12.10 -23.17
N ALA A 51 8.91 10.85 -23.35
CA ALA A 51 8.02 9.77 -23.77
C ALA A 51 6.86 9.56 -22.78
N LYS A 52 7.15 9.53 -21.46
CA LYS A 52 6.14 9.41 -20.40
C LYS A 52 5.14 10.58 -20.44
N LYS A 53 5.64 11.81 -20.60
CA LYS A 53 4.80 13.01 -20.70
C LYS A 53 3.91 12.96 -21.94
N ASN A 54 4.47 12.63 -23.10
CA ASN A 54 3.71 12.52 -24.35
C ASN A 54 2.62 11.45 -24.27
N TYR A 55 2.89 10.31 -23.62
CA TYR A 55 1.89 9.27 -23.38
C TYR A 55 0.75 9.78 -22.50
N ALA A 56 1.05 10.48 -21.40
CA ALA A 56 0.04 11.06 -20.53
C ALA A 56 -0.83 12.09 -21.24
N GLU A 57 -0.23 12.99 -22.04
CA GLU A 57 -0.96 13.98 -22.87
C GLU A 57 -1.90 13.29 -23.87
N LYS A 58 -1.43 12.25 -24.57
CA LYS A 58 -2.27 11.47 -25.50
C LYS A 58 -3.42 10.76 -24.80
N ALA A 59 -3.15 10.13 -23.65
CA ALA A 59 -4.17 9.43 -22.87
C ALA A 59 -5.24 10.40 -22.33
N GLN A 60 -4.82 11.58 -21.87
CA GLN A 60 -5.75 12.63 -21.43
C GLN A 60 -6.62 13.12 -22.60
N MET A 61 -6.01 13.45 -23.75
CA MET A 61 -6.75 13.90 -24.94
C MET A 61 -7.74 12.83 -25.44
N LYS A 62 -7.35 11.55 -25.42
CA LYS A 62 -8.25 10.45 -25.79
C LYS A 62 -9.46 10.37 -24.85
N LYS A 63 -9.24 10.52 -23.53
CA LYS A 63 -10.34 10.55 -22.55
C LYS A 63 -11.25 11.76 -22.74
N THR A 64 -10.70 12.96 -23.01
CA THR A 64 -11.51 14.16 -23.23
C THR A 64 -12.35 14.08 -24.50
N LEU A 65 -11.80 13.50 -25.58
CA LEU A 65 -12.55 13.26 -26.81
C LEU A 65 -13.66 12.24 -26.58
N ALA A 66 -13.37 11.11 -25.90
CA ALA A 66 -14.38 10.11 -25.56
C ALA A 66 -15.51 10.70 -24.70
N MET A 67 -15.19 11.47 -23.65
CA MET A 67 -16.20 12.14 -22.82
C MET A 67 -17.05 13.14 -23.63
N HIS A 68 -16.45 13.84 -24.59
CA HIS A 68 -17.18 14.76 -25.47
C HIS A 68 -18.08 14.01 -26.46
N GLU A 69 -17.60 12.92 -27.06
CA GLU A 69 -18.41 12.07 -27.94
C GLU A 69 -19.60 11.45 -27.19
N GLU A 70 -19.36 10.92 -25.99
CA GLU A 70 -20.39 10.34 -25.12
C GLU A 70 -21.41 11.39 -24.65
N SER A 71 -20.98 12.61 -24.31
CA SER A 71 -21.91 13.68 -23.92
C SER A 71 -22.78 14.15 -25.08
N THR A 72 -22.25 14.10 -26.30
CA THR A 72 -22.97 14.46 -27.53
C THR A 72 -23.99 13.36 -27.89
N SER A 73 -23.65 12.10 -27.66
CA SER A 73 -24.58 10.97 -27.82
C SER A 73 -25.42 10.75 -26.56
N ARG A 74 -26.49 11.52 -26.37
CA ARG A 74 -27.52 11.19 -25.37
C ARG A 74 -28.27 9.93 -25.81
N ARG A 75 -27.68 8.75 -25.58
CA ARG A 75 -28.42 7.48 -25.65
C ARG A 75 -29.31 7.41 -24.41
N LYS A 76 -30.60 7.10 -24.59
CA LYS A 76 -31.43 6.64 -23.47
C LYS A 76 -30.73 5.42 -22.88
N ALA A 77 -30.55 5.39 -21.56
CA ALA A 77 -30.05 4.19 -20.90
C ALA A 77 -30.98 3.03 -21.27
N ASP A 78 -30.41 1.93 -21.76
CA ASP A 78 -31.17 0.71 -22.00
C ASP A 78 -31.54 0.12 -20.63
N ASP A 79 -32.82 -0.17 -20.42
CA ASP A 79 -33.43 -0.64 -19.15
C ASP A 79 -33.03 -2.07 -18.76
N ASN A 80 -31.83 -2.51 -19.13
CA ASN A 80 -31.29 -3.76 -18.62
C ASN A 80 -30.74 -3.52 -17.22
N VAL A 81 -31.60 -3.78 -16.23
CA VAL A 81 -31.31 -3.78 -14.80
C VAL A 81 -29.99 -4.53 -14.56
N GLN A 82 -28.92 -3.76 -14.33
CA GLN A 82 -27.61 -4.31 -13.99
C GLN A 82 -27.70 -4.99 -12.63
N ASP A 83 -27.11 -6.17 -12.50
CA ASP A 83 -27.09 -6.97 -11.28
C ASP A 83 -26.48 -6.16 -10.12
N GLY A 84 -27.32 -5.65 -9.22
CA GLY A 84 -26.95 -4.63 -8.23
C GLY A 84 -27.94 -3.46 -8.06
N ALA A 85 -29.14 -3.50 -8.66
CA ALA A 85 -30.17 -2.50 -8.41
C ALA A 85 -30.60 -2.46 -6.95
N VAL A 86 -30.29 -1.36 -6.26
CA VAL A 86 -30.68 -1.11 -4.87
C VAL A 86 -31.73 0.01 -4.88
N PRO A 87 -32.77 -0.04 -4.02
CA PRO A 87 -33.76 1.05 -3.93
C PRO A 87 -33.13 2.44 -3.77
N ALA A 88 -33.80 3.50 -4.27
CA ALA A 88 -33.24 4.85 -4.37
C ALA A 88 -32.64 5.42 -3.06
N TYR A 89 -33.19 5.03 -1.91
CA TYR A 89 -32.71 5.42 -0.57
C TYR A 89 -31.42 4.71 -0.12
N LEU A 90 -30.86 3.81 -0.93
CA LEU A 90 -29.64 3.04 -0.71
C LEU A 90 -28.56 3.30 -1.79
N LEU A 91 -28.85 4.14 -2.80
CA LEU A 91 -27.94 4.42 -3.92
C LEU A 91 -26.66 5.17 -3.53
N ASP A 92 -26.77 6.14 -2.61
CA ASP A 92 -25.65 7.00 -2.17
C ASP A 92 -25.02 6.58 -0.84
N ARG A 93 -25.47 5.47 -0.27
CA ARG A 93 -24.83 4.87 0.91
C ARG A 93 -23.75 3.94 0.39
N ASP A 94 -22.49 4.35 0.50
CA ASP A 94 -21.36 3.41 0.42
C ASP A 94 -21.73 2.19 1.26
N ASN A 95 -21.79 1.03 0.61
CA ASN A 95 -22.18 -0.24 1.20
C ASN A 95 -21.19 -0.60 2.33
N THR A 96 -21.35 0.00 3.51
CA THR A 96 -21.09 -0.71 4.74
C THR A 96 -22.17 -1.77 4.80
N THR A 97 -21.87 -2.94 4.24
CA THR A 97 -22.68 -4.15 4.33
C THR A 97 -22.87 -4.53 5.79
N ARG A 98 -23.79 -3.83 6.47
CA ARG A 98 -24.16 -4.04 7.86
C ARG A 98 -25.09 -5.23 7.94
N ALA A 99 -24.51 -6.33 8.41
CA ALA A 99 -25.04 -7.09 9.54
C ALA A 99 -26.29 -7.97 9.39
N LYS A 100 -26.87 -8.17 8.19
CA LYS A 100 -27.93 -9.18 7.99
C LYS A 100 -27.55 -10.42 7.16
N VAL A 101 -26.34 -10.49 6.63
CA VAL A 101 -25.82 -11.70 5.92
C VAL A 101 -25.14 -12.69 6.89
N LEU A 102 -24.90 -12.29 8.15
CA LEU A 102 -24.20 -13.12 9.15
C LEU A 102 -24.97 -14.37 9.59
N SER A 103 -26.31 -14.38 9.54
CA SER A 103 -27.12 -15.51 10.01
C SER A 103 -27.17 -16.68 9.02
N ASN A 104 -27.19 -16.40 7.71
CA ASN A 104 -27.18 -17.44 6.67
C ASN A 104 -25.77 -17.94 6.34
N THR A 105 -24.74 -17.09 6.47
CA THR A 105 -23.33 -17.51 6.34
C THR A 105 -22.87 -18.44 7.45
N ILE A 106 -23.42 -18.39 8.67
CA ILE A 106 -23.10 -19.37 9.73
C ILE A 106 -23.56 -20.79 9.34
N LYS A 107 -24.71 -20.91 8.67
CA LYS A 107 -25.22 -22.21 8.18
C LYS A 107 -24.40 -22.73 7.00
N GLN A 108 -23.92 -21.86 6.10
CA GLN A 108 -22.98 -22.23 5.03
C GLN A 108 -21.57 -22.54 5.56
N LYS A 109 -21.02 -21.76 6.50
CA LYS A 109 -19.72 -21.99 7.16
C LYS A 109 -19.67 -23.30 7.96
N ARG A 110 -20.81 -23.80 8.47
CA ARG A 110 -20.90 -25.14 9.09
C ARG A 110 -20.89 -26.28 8.08
N LYS A 111 -21.35 -26.06 6.84
CA LYS A 111 -21.29 -27.05 5.74
C LYS A 111 -19.93 -27.07 5.01
N GLU A 112 -19.18 -25.97 4.99
CA GLU A 112 -17.85 -25.88 4.37
C GLU A 112 -16.67 -26.32 5.28
N LYS A 113 -16.97 -26.87 6.48
CA LYS A 113 -16.06 -26.98 7.63
C LYS A 113 -14.76 -27.78 7.43
N ALA A 114 -14.56 -28.44 6.28
CA ALA A 114 -13.38 -29.27 6.03
C ALA A 114 -12.51 -28.81 4.84
N GLY A 115 -12.91 -27.83 4.03
CA GLY A 115 -12.36 -27.71 2.66
C GLY A 115 -11.52 -26.49 2.29
N LYS A 116 -11.69 -25.32 2.92
CA LYS A 116 -11.19 -24.04 2.33
C LYS A 116 -10.80 -22.97 3.34
N TRP A 117 -10.08 -23.30 4.41
CA TRP A 117 -9.49 -22.28 5.31
C TRP A 117 -8.05 -21.99 4.91
N ASP A 118 -7.85 -21.62 3.65
CA ASP A 118 -6.54 -21.18 3.17
C ASP A 118 -6.28 -19.73 3.57
N VAL A 119 -5.07 -19.48 4.04
CA VAL A 119 -4.57 -18.12 4.22
C VAL A 119 -4.28 -17.50 2.84
N PRO A 120 -4.38 -16.16 2.66
CA PRO A 120 -4.14 -15.50 1.38
C PRO A 120 -2.80 -15.85 0.71
N LEU A 121 -1.75 -16.10 1.50
CA LEU A 121 -0.45 -16.57 1.05
C LEU A 121 -0.13 -17.95 1.68
N PRO A 122 -0.57 -19.06 1.06
CA PRO A 122 -0.38 -20.40 1.63
C PRO A 122 1.09 -20.86 1.53
N LYS A 123 1.76 -20.52 0.43
CA LYS A 123 3.16 -20.85 0.17
C LYS A 123 3.96 -19.57 -0.06
N VAL A 124 5.04 -19.42 0.68
CA VAL A 124 5.99 -18.31 0.54
C VAL A 124 7.35 -18.86 0.21
N ARG A 125 8.18 -18.05 -0.45
CA ARG A 125 9.59 -18.37 -0.72
C ARG A 125 10.28 -18.74 0.60
N PRO A 126 10.91 -19.92 0.71
CA PRO A 126 11.71 -20.25 1.88
C PRO A 126 12.90 -19.30 1.94
N VAL A 127 13.18 -18.80 3.15
CA VAL A 127 14.32 -17.91 3.40
C VAL A 127 15.46 -18.73 3.98
N ALA A 128 16.65 -18.61 3.38
CA ALA A 128 17.84 -19.28 3.88
C ALA A 128 18.35 -18.64 5.18
N GLU A 129 19.01 -19.42 6.03
CA GLU A 129 19.44 -18.95 7.35
C GLU A 129 20.49 -17.82 7.29
N ASP A 130 21.32 -17.81 6.26
CA ASP A 130 22.32 -16.78 5.99
C ASP A 130 21.69 -15.42 5.64
N GLU A 131 20.55 -15.42 4.96
CA GLU A 131 19.76 -14.24 4.66
C GLU A 131 19.10 -13.68 5.94
N MET A 132 18.73 -14.55 6.89
CA MET A 132 18.08 -14.16 8.16
C MET A 132 19.07 -13.72 9.24
N PHE A 133 20.26 -14.31 9.27
CA PHE A 133 21.25 -14.08 10.30
C PHE A 133 22.60 -13.64 9.76
N LYS A 134 23.00 -12.44 10.17
CA LYS A 134 24.37 -11.96 9.99
C LYS A 134 25.28 -12.48 11.11
N VAL A 135 26.41 -13.06 10.76
CA VAL A 135 27.43 -13.49 11.72
C VAL A 135 28.13 -12.27 12.35
N VAL A 136 28.15 -12.20 13.68
CA VAL A 136 28.86 -11.15 14.42
C VAL A 136 30.14 -11.72 15.05
N ARG A 137 31.29 -11.17 14.66
CA ARG A 137 32.60 -11.57 15.18
C ARG A 137 32.95 -10.76 16.44
N SER A 138 33.47 -11.43 17.48
CA SER A 138 33.81 -10.81 18.77
C SER A 138 35.28 -11.07 19.19
N GLY A 139 35.78 -10.23 20.11
CA GLY A 139 37.16 -10.22 20.60
C GLY A 139 38.10 -9.31 19.80
N LYS A 140 39.25 -8.95 20.38
CA LYS A 140 40.24 -8.03 19.75
C LYS A 140 40.68 -8.50 18.36
N ARG A 141 40.91 -9.80 18.19
CA ARG A 141 41.29 -10.44 16.92
C ARG A 141 40.10 -10.94 16.07
N LYS A 142 38.85 -10.72 16.51
CA LYS A 142 37.60 -11.11 15.80
C LYS A 142 37.52 -12.59 15.39
N THR A 143 38.12 -13.50 16.14
CA THR A 143 38.12 -14.94 15.81
C THR A 143 36.85 -15.67 16.25
N LYS A 144 36.12 -15.14 17.24
CA LYS A 144 34.94 -15.80 17.80
C LYS A 144 33.67 -15.40 17.04
N GLN A 145 32.93 -16.38 16.50
CA GLN A 145 31.79 -16.15 15.59
C GLN A 145 30.47 -16.76 16.10
N TRP A 146 30.27 -16.85 17.41
CA TRP A 146 29.11 -17.55 18.00
C TRP A 146 27.81 -16.73 17.98
N LYS A 147 27.91 -15.40 17.81
CA LYS A 147 26.76 -14.48 17.80
C LYS A 147 26.12 -14.37 16.40
N ARG A 148 24.80 -14.20 16.38
CA ARG A 148 23.97 -14.05 15.18
C ARG A 148 23.10 -12.81 15.35
N MET A 149 23.12 -11.90 14.38
CA MET A 149 22.27 -10.72 14.34
C MET A 149 21.14 -10.97 13.35
N VAL A 150 19.90 -10.75 13.78
CA VAL A 150 18.73 -10.82 12.91
C VAL A 150 18.74 -9.61 11.97
N THR A 151 18.61 -9.86 10.67
CA THR A 151 18.56 -8.83 9.61
C THR A 151 17.14 -8.48 9.17
N LYS A 152 16.17 -9.31 9.54
CA LYS A 152 14.74 -9.14 9.22
C LYS A 152 14.01 -8.33 10.29
N ALA A 153 12.82 -7.83 9.93
CA ALA A 153 11.94 -7.17 10.88
C ALA A 153 11.59 -8.12 12.04
N THR A 154 11.46 -7.57 13.24
CA THR A 154 11.13 -8.32 14.45
C THR A 154 10.06 -7.63 15.25
N PHE A 155 9.21 -8.41 15.89
CA PHE A 155 8.37 -7.96 16.98
C PHE A 155 8.96 -8.43 18.30
N VAL A 156 8.91 -7.53 19.26
CA VAL A 156 9.40 -7.75 20.61
C VAL A 156 8.35 -7.16 21.54
N GLY A 157 7.83 -7.96 22.46
CA GLY A 157 6.77 -7.53 23.37
C GLY A 157 7.20 -6.36 24.28
N PRO A 158 6.25 -5.62 24.85
CA PRO A 158 6.49 -4.40 25.62
C PRO A 158 7.39 -4.59 26.86
N GLY A 159 7.37 -5.79 27.46
CA GLY A 159 8.22 -6.12 28.62
C GLY A 159 9.61 -6.64 28.28
N PHE A 160 10.15 -6.40 27.09
CA PHE A 160 11.42 -6.99 26.69
C PHE A 160 12.64 -6.25 27.27
N THR A 161 13.36 -6.97 28.12
CA THR A 161 14.70 -6.57 28.58
C THR A 161 15.77 -7.37 27.82
N ARG A 162 16.82 -6.68 27.35
CA ARG A 162 17.95 -7.37 26.70
C ARG A 162 18.71 -8.22 27.71
N LYS A 163 19.11 -9.43 27.29
CA LYS A 163 20.02 -10.26 28.07
C LYS A 163 21.41 -9.62 28.10
N PRO A 164 22.22 -9.86 29.15
CA PRO A 164 23.60 -9.39 29.19
C PRO A 164 24.39 -9.84 27.94
N PRO A 165 25.29 -9.02 27.39
CA PRO A 165 25.97 -9.31 26.13
C PRO A 165 26.72 -10.64 26.09
N LYS A 166 27.15 -11.17 27.25
CA LYS A 166 27.83 -12.47 27.33
C LYS A 166 26.90 -13.66 27.06
N TYR A 167 25.60 -13.55 27.36
CA TYR A 167 24.61 -14.60 27.22
C TYR A 167 23.69 -14.43 25.99
N GLU A 168 23.71 -13.24 25.37
CA GLU A 168 22.93 -12.95 24.16
C GLU A 168 23.63 -13.52 22.91
N ARG A 169 23.10 -14.63 22.38
CA ARG A 169 23.54 -15.22 21.10
C ARG A 169 22.83 -14.59 19.89
N PHE A 170 21.51 -14.47 19.96
CA PHE A 170 20.66 -13.89 18.90
C PHE A 170 20.36 -12.43 19.23
N ILE A 171 20.91 -11.52 18.43
CA ILE A 171 20.76 -10.08 18.58
C ILE A 171 19.62 -9.62 17.68
N ARG A 172 18.59 -9.01 18.29
CA ARG A 172 17.49 -8.35 17.57
C ARG A 172 17.69 -6.84 17.67
N PRO A 173 18.24 -6.15 16.66
CA PRO A 173 18.57 -4.73 16.75
C PRO A 173 17.31 -3.87 16.88
N THR A 174 17.38 -2.78 17.65
CA THR A 174 16.23 -1.89 17.93
C THR A 174 15.65 -1.25 16.67
N GLY A 175 16.48 -0.89 15.70
CA GLY A 175 16.02 -0.30 14.43
C GLY A 175 15.20 -1.23 13.55
N LEU A 176 15.18 -2.55 13.84
CA LEU A 176 14.34 -3.52 13.14
C LEU A 176 13.18 -4.03 14.02
N ARG A 177 12.93 -3.38 15.16
CA ARG A 177 11.80 -3.74 16.04
C ARG A 177 10.60 -2.89 15.70
N PHE A 178 9.52 -3.55 15.29
CA PHE A 178 8.25 -2.91 15.00
C PHE A 178 7.25 -3.21 16.11
N THR A 179 6.41 -2.24 16.43
CA THR A 179 5.31 -2.36 17.40
C THR A 179 3.93 -2.26 16.75
N LYS A 180 3.84 -1.75 15.52
CA LYS A 180 2.59 -1.57 14.78
C LYS A 180 2.69 -2.18 13.38
N ALA A 181 1.54 -2.47 12.79
CA ALA A 181 1.39 -2.95 11.42
C ALA A 181 0.23 -2.24 10.72
N HIS A 182 0.39 -2.02 9.42
CA HIS A 182 -0.68 -1.54 8.54
C HIS A 182 -1.51 -2.74 8.09
N VAL A 183 -2.68 -2.89 8.68
CA VAL A 183 -3.59 -4.01 8.46
C VAL A 183 -4.75 -3.59 7.57
N THR A 184 -4.94 -4.29 6.46
CA THR A 184 -6.07 -4.09 5.55
C THR A 184 -7.20 -5.05 5.89
N HIS A 185 -8.43 -4.55 5.97
CA HIS A 185 -9.63 -5.38 6.07
C HIS A 185 -10.17 -5.68 4.66
N PRO A 186 -10.21 -6.96 4.21
CA PRO A 186 -10.60 -7.30 2.84
C PRO A 186 -12.00 -6.81 2.44
N GLU A 187 -12.99 -6.93 3.34
CA GLU A 187 -14.38 -6.57 3.04
C GLU A 187 -14.61 -5.05 3.03
N LEU A 188 -14.11 -4.33 4.04
CA LEU A 188 -14.27 -2.87 4.15
C LEU A 188 -13.36 -2.09 3.20
N LYS A 189 -12.30 -2.71 2.66
CA LYS A 189 -11.26 -2.07 1.83
C LYS A 189 -10.60 -0.86 2.51
N CYS A 190 -10.59 -0.84 3.84
CA CYS A 190 -9.93 0.17 4.66
C CYS A 190 -8.65 -0.39 5.29
N THR A 191 -7.70 0.50 5.54
CA THR A 191 -6.42 0.19 6.18
C THR A 191 -6.33 0.85 7.55
N PHE A 192 -5.83 0.11 8.54
CA PHE A 192 -5.69 0.56 9.92
C PHE A 192 -4.25 0.37 10.40
N ASN A 193 -3.74 1.29 11.22
CA ASN A 193 -2.40 1.16 11.81
C ASN A 193 -2.51 0.55 13.22
N LEU A 194 -2.58 -0.77 13.27
CA LEU A 194 -2.91 -1.52 14.48
C LEU A 194 -1.65 -1.95 15.24
N GLU A 195 -1.76 -2.05 16.56
CA GLU A 195 -0.67 -2.53 17.42
C GLU A 195 -0.49 -4.03 17.29
N LEU A 196 0.77 -4.46 17.23
CA LEU A 196 1.14 -5.87 17.25
C LEU A 196 1.05 -6.40 18.69
N ILE A 197 0.33 -7.50 18.86
CA ILE A 197 0.25 -8.23 20.12
C ILE A 197 1.33 -9.32 20.15
N GLY A 198 1.51 -10.02 19.02
CA GLY A 198 2.39 -11.17 18.96
C GLY A 198 2.62 -11.71 17.56
N VAL A 199 3.60 -12.62 17.45
CA VAL A 199 3.84 -13.41 16.24
C VAL A 199 3.37 -14.82 16.50
N LYS A 200 2.38 -15.29 15.73
CA LYS A 200 1.76 -16.60 15.95
C LYS A 200 2.43 -17.72 15.17
N LYS A 201 2.79 -17.46 13.90
CA LYS A 201 3.41 -18.46 13.02
C LYS A 201 4.29 -17.80 11.97
N ASN A 202 5.57 -18.16 11.92
CA ASN A 202 6.44 -17.86 10.79
C ASN A 202 6.54 -19.09 9.86
N PRO A 203 6.34 -18.94 8.54
CA PRO A 203 6.41 -20.06 7.59
C PRO A 203 7.80 -20.72 7.50
N ASN A 204 8.87 -20.01 7.85
CA ASN A 204 10.24 -20.52 7.77
C ASN A 204 10.64 -21.41 8.97
N GLY A 205 9.78 -21.52 10.00
CA GLY A 205 10.00 -22.42 11.13
C GLY A 205 9.65 -21.82 12.52
N PRO A 206 9.49 -22.68 13.54
CA PRO A 206 9.07 -22.28 14.88
C PRO A 206 10.10 -21.42 15.62
N MET A 207 11.39 -21.63 15.36
CA MET A 207 12.47 -20.81 15.93
C MET A 207 12.29 -19.32 15.63
N TYR A 208 11.86 -18.99 14.41
CA TYR A 208 11.63 -17.63 13.97
C TYR A 208 10.38 -17.02 14.59
N THR A 209 9.36 -17.84 14.84
CA THR A 209 8.19 -17.45 15.64
C THR A 209 8.61 -17.05 17.05
N SER A 210 9.43 -17.85 17.74
CA SER A 210 9.91 -17.55 19.09
C SER A 210 10.82 -16.31 19.15
N LEU A 211 11.63 -16.09 18.12
CA LEU A 211 12.43 -14.86 17.99
C LEU A 211 11.58 -13.64 17.61
N GLY A 212 10.32 -13.83 17.23
CA GLY A 212 9.42 -12.78 16.77
C GLY A 212 9.82 -12.23 15.40
N VAL A 213 10.45 -13.01 14.54
CA VAL A 213 10.84 -12.57 13.20
C VAL A 213 9.61 -12.48 12.30
N ILE A 214 9.49 -11.34 11.63
CA ILE A 214 8.40 -11.02 10.72
C ILE A 214 8.96 -11.00 9.30
N THR A 215 8.48 -11.94 8.49
CA THR A 215 8.77 -12.08 7.07
C THR A 215 7.45 -12.15 6.30
N LYS A 216 7.51 -12.12 4.97
CA LYS A 216 6.33 -12.36 4.15
C LYS A 216 5.64 -13.68 4.55
N GLY A 217 4.33 -13.66 4.67
CA GLY A 217 3.50 -14.79 5.07
C GLY A 217 3.47 -15.09 6.57
N THR A 218 4.23 -14.37 7.40
CA THR A 218 4.13 -14.50 8.86
C THR A 218 2.71 -14.14 9.31
N ILE A 219 2.13 -15.00 10.15
CA ILE A 219 0.86 -14.76 10.84
C ILE A 219 1.17 -14.03 12.14
N ILE A 220 0.63 -12.84 12.25
CA ILE A 220 0.74 -11.94 13.39
C ILE A 220 -0.62 -11.80 14.08
N GLU A 221 -0.59 -11.50 15.36
CA GLU A 221 -1.77 -11.14 16.14
C GLU A 221 -1.77 -9.63 16.33
N VAL A 222 -2.87 -8.98 15.95
CA VAL A 222 -3.01 -7.53 15.94
C VAL A 222 -4.18 -7.11 16.82
N ASN A 223 -4.03 -5.97 17.50
CA ASN A 223 -5.08 -5.39 18.31
C ASN A 223 -6.15 -4.78 17.39
N VAL A 224 -7.37 -5.28 17.45
CA VAL A 224 -8.51 -4.84 16.63
C VAL A 224 -9.56 -4.07 17.43
N SER A 225 -9.22 -3.60 18.63
CA SER A 225 -10.16 -2.85 19.49
C SER A 225 -10.70 -1.60 18.80
N GLU A 226 -9.90 -0.94 17.97
CA GLU A 226 -10.31 0.23 17.17
C GLU A 226 -11.37 -0.11 16.11
N LEU A 227 -11.49 -1.38 15.70
CA LEU A 227 -12.48 -1.81 14.70
C LEU A 227 -13.87 -2.06 15.31
N GLY A 228 -13.99 -2.11 16.64
CA GLY A 228 -15.27 -2.35 17.31
C GLY A 228 -15.92 -3.68 16.95
N LEU A 229 -15.12 -4.71 16.67
CA LEU A 229 -15.64 -6.03 16.32
C LEU A 229 -16.27 -6.71 17.55
N VAL A 230 -17.49 -7.20 17.41
CA VAL A 230 -18.24 -7.86 18.49
C VAL A 230 -18.71 -9.22 18.02
N THR A 231 -18.55 -10.23 18.87
CA THR A 231 -19.10 -11.57 18.63
C THR A 231 -20.62 -11.58 18.76
N PRO A 232 -21.36 -12.54 18.17
CA PRO A 232 -22.81 -12.63 18.36
C PRO A 232 -23.26 -12.73 19.83
N ALA A 233 -22.37 -13.14 20.72
CA ALA A 233 -22.59 -13.19 22.17
C ALA A 233 -22.34 -11.85 22.89
N GLY A 234 -22.11 -10.76 22.17
CA GLY A 234 -21.87 -9.43 22.74
C GLY A 234 -20.47 -9.18 23.29
N LYS A 235 -19.55 -10.16 23.21
CA LYS A 235 -18.15 -10.00 23.65
C LYS A 235 -17.36 -9.23 22.60
N VAL A 236 -16.63 -8.20 23.03
CA VAL A 236 -15.73 -7.40 22.20
C VAL A 236 -14.49 -8.22 21.83
N VAL A 237 -14.14 -8.21 20.54
CA VAL A 237 -12.92 -8.82 20.01
C VAL A 237 -11.82 -7.77 20.01
N TRP A 238 -10.74 -8.05 20.74
CA TRP A 238 -9.59 -7.15 20.85
C TRP A 238 -8.35 -7.68 20.13
N GLY A 239 -8.30 -8.97 19.77
CA GLY A 239 -7.20 -9.59 19.04
C GLY A 239 -7.70 -10.38 17.82
N LYS A 240 -7.05 -10.21 16.68
CA LYS A 240 -7.32 -11.01 15.47
C LYS A 240 -6.03 -11.33 14.73
N TYR A 241 -6.04 -12.43 13.96
CA TYR A 241 -4.90 -12.80 13.15
C TYR A 241 -4.88 -12.01 11.84
N ALA A 242 -3.68 -11.62 11.43
CA ALA A 242 -3.40 -11.03 10.14
C ALA A 242 -2.18 -11.70 9.53
N GLN A 243 -2.14 -11.76 8.20
CA GLN A 243 -1.01 -12.31 7.46
C GLN A 243 -0.23 -11.19 6.77
N VAL A 244 1.07 -11.14 7.00
CA VAL A 244 1.97 -10.16 6.38
C VAL A 244 2.14 -10.45 4.90
N THR A 245 1.96 -9.44 4.06
CA THR A 245 1.92 -9.59 2.59
C THR A 245 3.18 -9.08 1.88
N ASN A 246 3.89 -8.13 2.48
CA ASN A 246 5.12 -7.55 1.94
C ASN A 246 6.38 -8.16 2.58
N ASN A 247 7.56 -7.65 2.18
CA ASN A 247 8.85 -7.95 2.80
C ASN A 247 9.29 -6.73 3.63
N PRO A 248 9.01 -6.70 4.95
CA PRO A 248 9.19 -5.49 5.75
C PRO A 248 10.62 -4.96 5.78
N GLU A 249 11.62 -5.82 5.59
CA GLU A 249 13.03 -5.47 5.55
C GLU A 249 13.42 -4.53 4.39
N ASN A 250 12.65 -4.51 3.30
CA ASN A 250 12.92 -3.67 2.14
C ASN A 250 12.16 -2.34 2.19
N ASP A 251 10.95 -2.36 2.78
CA ASP A 251 10.00 -1.25 2.72
C ASP A 251 10.01 -0.38 3.98
N GLY A 252 10.43 -0.94 5.12
CA GLY A 252 10.35 -0.26 6.43
C GLY A 252 8.93 -0.21 7.01
N CYS A 253 7.98 -0.92 6.41
CA CYS A 253 6.59 -1.03 6.87
C CYS A 253 6.17 -2.50 6.94
N ILE A 254 5.32 -2.85 7.92
CA ILE A 254 4.66 -4.16 7.97
C ILE A 254 3.26 -4.01 7.41
N ASN A 255 3.04 -4.48 6.19
CA ASN A 255 1.72 -4.52 5.57
C ASN A 255 1.13 -5.92 5.74
N ALA A 256 -0.09 -5.99 6.26
CA ALA A 256 -0.78 -7.25 6.53
C ALA A 256 -2.23 -7.19 6.09
N VAL A 257 -2.80 -8.37 5.86
CA VAL A 257 -4.22 -8.56 5.55
C VAL A 257 -4.85 -9.34 6.69
N LEU A 258 -5.96 -8.82 7.20
CA LEU A 258 -6.70 -9.43 8.30
C LEU A 258 -7.35 -10.74 7.84
N LEU A 259 -7.18 -11.81 8.62
CA LEU A 259 -7.79 -13.12 8.35
C LEU A 259 -9.20 -13.12 8.95
N VAL A 260 -10.22 -12.91 8.10
CA VAL A 260 -11.61 -12.68 8.52
C VAL A 260 -12.35 -13.95 8.88
#